data_AF-D1GKY1-F1
#
_entry.id   AF-D1GKY1-F1
#
_cell.length_a   1.000
_cell.length_b   1.000
_cell.length_c   1.000
_cell.angle_alpha   90.00
_cell.angle_beta   90.00
_cell.angle_gamma   90.00
#
_symmetry.space_group_name_H-M   'P 1'
#
loop_
_entity.id
_entity.type
_entity.pdbx_description
1 polymer ?
#
loop_
_entity_poly.entity_id
_entity_poly.type
_entity_poly.pdbx_seq_one_letter_code
_entity_poly.pdbx_strand_id
1 'polypeptide(L)'
;MLYGGVVGGGYVMGLMLTFLVVFIGFREVLGMDFYKDLGFVCGYECGFEAFESDSEGYSIQFFVIGLSFMLFDLEICLLMPLVYSGWGYGGAYYMGYFFLMLVLMVFLYELESGAFGW
;
A
#
# COMPACT_ATOMS: atom_id res chain seq x y z
N MET A 1 -17.14 19.32 39.27
CA MET A 1 -17.93 19.92 38.18
C MET A 1 -17.29 19.80 36.79
N LEU A 2 -15.96 19.81 36.64
CA LEU A 2 -15.32 19.70 35.31
C LEU A 2 -15.47 18.31 34.65
N TYR A 3 -15.50 17.21 35.43
CA TYR A 3 -15.70 15.86 34.89
C TYR A 3 -17.08 15.63 34.25
N GLY A 4 -18.13 16.30 34.75
CA GLY A 4 -19.48 16.18 34.19
C GLY A 4 -19.63 16.81 32.80
N GLY A 5 -18.88 17.90 32.54
CA GLY A 5 -18.88 18.57 31.24
C GLY A 5 -18.13 17.78 30.16
N VAL A 6 -17.00 17.15 30.53
CA VAL A 6 -16.21 16.31 29.59
C VAL A 6 -16.98 15.05 29.20
N VAL A 7 -17.65 14.40 30.16
CA VAL A 7 -18.47 13.21 29.92
C VAL A 7 -19.70 13.56 29.06
N GLY A 8 -20.39 14.66 29.36
CA GLY A 8 -21.53 15.13 28.55
C GLY A 8 -21.17 15.48 27.10
N GLY A 9 -20.00 16.10 26.88
CA GLY A 9 -19.50 16.42 25.53
C GLY A 9 -19.24 15.18 24.67
N GLY A 10 -18.74 14.10 25.28
CA GLY A 10 -18.48 12.83 24.58
C GLY A 10 -19.76 12.19 24.05
N TYR A 11 -20.85 12.20 24.83
CA TYR A 11 -22.15 11.65 24.38
C TYR A 11 -22.76 12.45 23.23
N VAL A 12 -22.67 13.79 23.27
CA VAL A 12 -23.17 14.65 22.20
C VAL A 12 -22.39 14.42 20.90
N MET A 13 -21.07 14.29 20.99
CA MET A 13 -20.21 14.00 19.84
C MET A 13 -20.49 12.61 19.25
N GLY A 14 -20.74 11.61 20.11
CA GLY A 14 -21.14 10.26 19.70
C GLY A 14 -22.48 10.23 18.98
N LEU A 15 -23.49 10.94 19.49
CA LEU A 15 -24.82 11.02 18.84
C LEU A 15 -24.74 11.68 17.45
N MET A 16 -23.96 12.76 17.32
CA MET A 16 -23.70 13.42 16.04
C MET A 16 -23.07 12.46 15.02
N LEU A 17 -22.08 11.66 15.44
CA LEU A 17 -21.43 10.66 14.57
C LEU A 17 -22.41 9.57 14.12
N THR A 18 -23.22 9.04 15.03
CA THR A 18 -24.22 8.01 14.67
C THR A 18 -25.26 8.54 13.69
N PHE A 19 -25.70 9.79 13.84
CA PHE A 19 -26.66 10.40 12.93
C PHE A 19 -26.10 10.60 11.52
N LEU A 20 -24.82 11.00 11.41
CA LEU A 20 -24.12 11.11 10.12
C LEU A 20 -24.02 9.77 9.40
N VAL A 21 -23.63 8.71 10.11
CA VAL A 21 -23.50 7.36 9.51
C VAL A 21 -24.87 6.86 9.02
N VAL A 22 -25.94 7.07 9.80
CA VAL A 22 -27.30 6.71 9.40
C VAL A 22 -27.75 7.50 8.18
N PHE A 23 -27.44 8.81 8.11
CA PHE A 23 -27.82 9.65 6.96
C PHE A 23 -27.10 9.24 5.67
N ILE A 24 -25.83 8.87 5.76
CA ILE A 24 -25.05 8.33 4.62
C ILE A 24 -25.66 6.99 4.17
N GLY A 25 -25.96 6.08 5.10
CA GLY A 25 -26.58 4.78 4.78
C GLY A 25 -28.02 4.89 4.26
N PHE A 26 -28.78 5.88 4.70
CA PHE A 26 -30.16 6.12 4.25
C PHE A 26 -30.23 6.46 2.76
N ARG A 27 -29.19 7.10 2.22
CA ARG A 27 -29.08 7.40 0.78
C ARG A 27 -29.01 6.14 -0.07
N GLU A 28 -28.30 5.12 0.40
CA GLU A 28 -28.18 3.81 -0.28
C GLU A 28 -29.51 3.04 -0.22
N VAL A 29 -30.24 3.12 0.91
CA VAL A 29 -31.55 2.44 1.09
C VAL A 29 -32.66 3.07 0.26
N LEU A 30 -32.63 4.40 0.08
CA LEU A 30 -33.61 5.10 -0.77
C LEU A 30 -33.44 4.78 -2.26
N GLY A 31 -32.36 4.12 -2.66
CA GLY A 31 -32.21 3.57 -4.01
C GLY A 31 -32.50 4.61 -5.10
N MET A 32 -32.11 5.87 -4.88
CA MET A 32 -32.26 6.95 -5.86
C MET A 32 -31.25 6.73 -6.99
N ASP A 33 -31.47 5.67 -7.75
CA ASP A 33 -30.66 5.17 -8.85
C ASP A 33 -30.93 5.91 -10.16
N PHE A 34 -31.65 7.04 -10.12
CA PHE A 34 -31.91 7.88 -11.30
C PHE A 34 -30.62 8.27 -12.03
N TYR A 35 -29.50 8.35 -11.30
CA TYR A 35 -28.18 8.62 -11.86
C TYR A 35 -27.58 7.43 -12.65
N LYS A 36 -27.94 6.18 -12.30
CA LYS A 36 -27.51 4.97 -13.02
C LYS A 36 -28.17 4.87 -14.39
N ASP A 37 -29.45 5.21 -14.49
CA ASP A 37 -30.22 5.16 -15.75
C ASP A 37 -29.74 6.19 -16.79
N LEU A 38 -29.10 7.29 -16.35
CA LEU A 38 -28.52 8.31 -17.25
C LEU A 38 -27.11 7.95 -17.74
N GLY A 39 -26.58 6.76 -17.43
CA GLY A 39 -25.27 6.29 -17.90
C GLY A 39 -24.06 6.95 -17.21
N PHE A 40 -24.28 7.82 -16.23
CA PHE A 40 -23.19 8.48 -15.49
C PHE A 40 -22.43 7.55 -14.52
N VAL A 41 -22.86 6.30 -14.40
CA VAL A 41 -22.17 5.25 -13.61
C VAL A 41 -21.29 4.36 -14.51
N CYS A 42 -21.30 4.60 -15.82
CA CYS A 42 -20.36 3.97 -16.75
C CYS A 42 -18.98 4.64 -16.63
N GLY A 43 -17.90 3.85 -16.74
CA GLY A 43 -16.54 4.38 -16.74
C GLY A 43 -16.33 5.42 -17.84
N TYR A 44 -15.63 6.51 -17.53
CA TYR A 44 -15.31 7.51 -18.54
C TYR A 44 -14.21 6.97 -19.47
N GLU A 45 -14.61 6.43 -20.62
CA GLU A 45 -13.71 6.09 -21.73
C GLU A 45 -13.87 7.09 -22.87
N CYS A 46 -13.69 8.39 -22.59
CA CYS A 46 -13.64 9.41 -23.65
C CYS A 46 -14.86 9.42 -24.60
N GLY A 47 -16.06 9.08 -24.10
CA GLY A 47 -17.29 9.07 -24.89
C GLY A 47 -17.61 7.75 -25.61
N PHE A 48 -16.82 6.70 -25.39
CA PHE A 48 -17.14 5.33 -25.80
C PHE A 48 -17.92 4.58 -24.70
N GLU A 49 -18.69 3.56 -25.09
CA GLU A 49 -19.28 2.62 -24.13
C GLU A 49 -18.15 1.81 -23.50
N ALA A 50 -18.06 1.80 -22.16
CA ALA A 50 -17.04 1.05 -21.46
C ALA A 50 -17.13 -0.43 -21.87
N PHE A 51 -16.06 -0.96 -22.46
CA PHE A 51 -15.96 -2.39 -22.72
C PHE A 51 -16.09 -3.12 -21.38
N GLU A 52 -16.92 -4.18 -21.32
CA GLU A 52 -17.00 -5.01 -20.13
C GLU A 52 -15.58 -5.47 -19.76
N SER A 53 -15.20 -5.22 -18.50
CA SER A 53 -13.91 -5.52 -17.84
C SER A 53 -12.79 -4.47 -17.97
N ASP A 54 -12.95 -3.38 -17.21
CA ASP A 54 -11.87 -2.48 -16.74
C ASP A 54 -10.78 -3.18 -15.89
N SER A 55 -10.82 -4.51 -15.79
CA SER A 55 -9.79 -5.33 -15.17
C SER A 55 -8.74 -5.72 -16.19
N GLU A 56 -8.14 -4.73 -16.86
CA GLU A 56 -6.83 -4.97 -17.45
C GLU A 56 -5.88 -5.29 -16.29
N GLY A 57 -5.34 -6.51 -16.33
CA GLY A 57 -4.45 -7.00 -15.29
C GLY A 57 -3.24 -6.08 -15.16
N TYR A 58 -2.99 -5.60 -13.94
CA TYR A 58 -1.79 -4.83 -13.63
C TYR A 58 -0.54 -5.60 -14.02
N SER A 59 0.47 -4.92 -14.57
CA SER A 59 1.72 -5.57 -14.94
C SER A 59 2.49 -6.02 -13.71
N ILE A 60 2.75 -7.33 -13.62
CA ILE A 60 3.47 -7.99 -12.52
C ILE A 60 4.91 -7.45 -12.39
N GLN A 61 5.46 -6.86 -13.45
CA GLN A 61 6.79 -6.27 -13.50
C GLN A 61 7.01 -5.23 -12.39
N PHE A 62 6.05 -4.33 -12.15
CA PHE A 62 6.19 -3.31 -11.10
C PHE A 62 6.21 -3.90 -9.70
N PHE A 63 5.53 -5.04 -9.49
CA PHE A 63 5.56 -5.74 -8.22
C PHE A 63 6.93 -6.39 -7.95
N VAL A 64 7.57 -6.98 -8.97
CA VAL A 64 8.92 -7.56 -8.85
C VAL A 64 9.95 -6.49 -8.52
N ILE A 65 9.87 -5.31 -9.15
CA ILE A 65 10.72 -4.16 -8.83
C ILE A 65 10.52 -3.70 -7.38
N GLY A 66 9.26 -3.67 -6.91
CA GLY A 66 8.96 -3.30 -5.52
C GLY A 66 9.50 -4.31 -4.50
N LEU A 67 9.41 -5.60 -4.80
CA LEU A 67 9.96 -6.66 -3.95
C LEU A 67 11.49 -6.63 -3.89
N SER A 68 12.17 -6.41 -5.01
CA SER A 68 13.63 -6.31 -5.03
C SER A 68 14.11 -5.09 -4.24
N PHE A 69 13.45 -3.93 -4.38
CA PHE A 69 13.72 -2.75 -3.55
C PHE A 69 13.54 -3.04 -2.05
N MET A 70 12.45 -3.72 -1.67
CA MET A 70 12.20 -4.10 -0.27
C MET A 70 13.30 -5.02 0.29
N LEU A 71 13.79 -5.98 -0.51
CA LEU A 71 14.89 -6.87 -0.13
C LEU A 71 16.20 -6.11 0.07
N PHE A 72 16.55 -5.19 -0.83
CA PHE A 72 17.74 -4.36 -0.70
C PHE A 72 17.68 -3.40 0.49
N ASP A 73 16.50 -2.85 0.82
CA ASP A 73 16.33 -1.97 1.99
C ASP A 73 16.50 -2.76 3.31
N LEU A 74 15.99 -4.00 3.36
CA LEU A 74 16.21 -4.91 4.49
C LEU A 74 17.71 -5.22 4.67
N GLU A 75 18.44 -5.43 3.57
CA GLU A 75 19.88 -5.69 3.64
C GLU A 75 20.67 -4.50 4.19
N ILE A 76 20.34 -3.27 3.76
CA ILE A 76 20.98 -2.06 4.31
C ILE A 76 20.68 -1.93 5.81
N CYS A 77 19.45 -2.25 6.24
CA CYS A 77 19.11 -2.30 7.66
C CYS A 77 19.99 -3.29 8.45
N LEU A 78 20.30 -4.46 7.87
CA LEU A 78 21.19 -5.46 8.49
C LEU A 78 22.67 -5.05 8.49
N LEU A 79 23.12 -4.31 7.47
CA LEU A 79 24.48 -3.79 7.38
C LEU A 79 24.73 -2.56 8.26
N MET A 80 23.69 -1.79 8.61
CA MET A 80 23.80 -0.60 9.47
C MET A 80 24.58 -0.85 10.79
N PRO A 81 24.27 -1.86 11.61
CA PRO A 81 25.02 -2.11 12.85
C PRO A 81 26.49 -2.45 12.62
N LEU A 82 26.86 -3.04 11.48
CA LEU A 82 28.26 -3.32 11.13
C LEU A 82 29.06 -2.04 10.89
N VAL A 83 28.45 -1.03 10.27
CA VAL A 83 29.09 0.27 10.01
C VAL A 83 29.35 1.02 11.32
N TYR A 84 28.42 0.92 12.28
CA TYR A 84 28.59 1.52 13.61
C TYR A 84 29.46 0.69 14.55
N SER A 85 29.61 -0.61 14.30
CA SER A 85 30.56 -1.44 15.04
C SER A 85 31.99 -1.06 14.68
N GLY A 86 32.83 -0.76 15.67
CA GLY A 86 34.23 -0.48 15.44
C GLY A 86 34.99 -1.68 14.86
N TRP A 87 36.25 -1.48 14.50
CA TRP A 87 37.12 -2.43 13.77
C TRP A 87 37.46 -3.75 14.52
N GLY A 88 36.81 -4.05 15.65
CA GLY A 88 37.06 -5.23 16.47
C GLY A 88 36.26 -6.48 16.09
N TYR A 89 35.23 -6.37 15.25
CA TYR A 89 34.30 -7.47 14.95
C TYR A 89 34.53 -8.09 13.56
N GLY A 90 35.73 -8.62 13.32
CA GLY A 90 36.12 -9.24 12.04
C GLY A 90 35.11 -10.27 11.51
N GLY A 91 34.60 -11.15 12.37
CA GLY A 91 33.60 -12.17 12.00
C GLY A 91 32.29 -11.59 11.48
N ALA A 92 31.88 -10.43 11.99
CA ALA A 92 30.64 -9.78 11.59
C ALA A 92 30.78 -9.19 10.16
N TYR A 93 31.95 -8.65 9.80
CA TYR A 93 32.23 -8.19 8.43
C TYR A 93 32.20 -9.33 7.41
N TYR A 94 32.71 -10.52 7.75
CA TYR A 94 32.62 -11.69 6.87
C TYR A 94 31.17 -12.13 6.65
N MET A 95 30.34 -12.09 7.69
CA MET A 95 28.90 -12.40 7.57
C MET A 95 28.18 -11.36 6.70
N GLY A 96 28.45 -10.07 6.89
CA GLY A 96 27.89 -9.01 6.06
C GLY A 96 28.30 -9.13 4.59
N TYR A 97 29.56 -9.44 4.32
CA TYR A 97 30.03 -9.66 2.95
C TYR A 97 29.37 -10.89 2.30
N PHE A 98 29.23 -11.99 3.05
CA PHE A 98 28.55 -13.19 2.57
C PHE A 98 27.08 -12.89 2.19
N PHE A 99 26.38 -12.14 3.02
CA PHE A 99 24.98 -11.79 2.78
C PHE A 99 24.84 -10.85 1.55
N LEU A 100 25.74 -9.88 1.40
CA LEU A 100 25.79 -9.00 0.24
C LEU A 100 25.98 -9.81 -1.06
N MET A 101 26.86 -10.81 -1.06
CA MET A 101 27.07 -11.68 -2.23
C MET A 101 25.84 -12.52 -2.58
N LEU A 102 25.08 -13.00 -1.58
CA LEU A 102 23.83 -13.72 -1.82
C LEU A 102 22.78 -12.83 -2.50
N VAL A 103 22.57 -11.63 -1.97
CA VAL A 103 21.59 -10.69 -2.55
C VAL A 103 22.00 -10.27 -3.95
N LEU A 104 23.30 -10.04 -4.19
CA LEU A 104 23.82 -9.70 -5.51
C LEU A 104 23.60 -10.83 -6.52
N MET A 105 23.73 -12.10 -6.11
CA MET A 105 23.42 -13.24 -6.96
C MET A 105 21.93 -13.32 -7.32
N VAL A 106 21.04 -13.06 -6.36
CA VAL A 106 19.59 -13.01 -6.60
C VAL A 106 19.23 -11.88 -7.57
N PHE A 107 19.84 -10.70 -7.40
CA PHE A 107 19.60 -9.57 -8.30
C PHE A 107 20.09 -9.81 -9.73
N LEU A 108 21.24 -10.48 -9.90
CA LEU A 108 21.71 -10.88 -11.22
C LEU A 108 20.75 -11.87 -11.89
N TYR A 109 20.21 -12.82 -11.14
CA TYR A 109 19.18 -13.74 -11.64
C TYR A 109 17.91 -12.99 -12.07
N GLU A 110 17.46 -12.01 -11.30
CA GLU A 110 16.31 -11.18 -11.66
C GLU A 110 16.55 -10.36 -12.94
N LEU A 111 17.76 -9.83 -13.15
CA LEU A 111 18.14 -9.13 -14.37
C LEU A 111 18.08 -10.05 -15.61
N GLU A 112 18.64 -11.25 -15.51
CA GLU A 112 18.62 -12.23 -16.60
C GLU A 112 17.21 -12.76 -16.90
N SER A 113 16.34 -12.84 -15.88
CA SER A 113 14.96 -13.27 -16.04
C SER A 113 14.08 -12.30 -16.85
N GLY A 114 14.60 -11.12 -17.20
CA GLY A 114 13.88 -10.11 -17.96
C GLY A 114 12.79 -9.40 -17.14
N ALA A 115 12.84 -9.48 -15.80
CA ALA A 115 11.87 -8.85 -14.91
C ALA A 115 11.77 -7.31 -15.07
N PHE A 116 12.82 -6.68 -15.62
CA PHE A 116 12.89 -5.25 -15.90
C PHE A 116 12.62 -4.89 -17.37
N GLY A 117 12.32 -5.87 -18.22
CA GLY A 117 11.99 -5.63 -19.62
C GLY A 117 10.63 -4.97 -19.74
N TRP A 118 10.61 -3.76 -20.30
CA TRP A 118 9.42 -3.15 -20.88
C TRP A 118 9.31 -3.52 -22.37
#